data_AF-A0A2H2ZM24-F1
#
_entry.id   AF-A0A2H2ZM24-F1
#
_cell.length_a   1.000
_cell.length_b   1.000
_cell.length_c   1.000
_cell.angle_alpha   90.00
_cell.angle_beta   90.00
_cell.angle_gamma   90.00
#
_symmetry.space_group_name_H-M   'P 1'
#
loop_
_entity.id
_entity.type
_entity.pdbx_description
1 polymer ?
#
loop_
_entity_poly.entity_id
_entity_poly.type
_entity_poly.pdbx_seq_one_letter_code
_entity_poly.pdbx_strand_id
1 'polypeptide(L)'
;MTVELNVRTVSAQTERLEKELAALAAHIEADKAFREKHDKRLQSLCNEILAVKQRVVEIQGPEWNKGGERAEAGQKEVDEAVERLRREMGEMRGLVSDLSSALDKLPTAAEAESLVRRSRAPASASNGGATQAAAIEQVSGTKEARSIKQRIEDTIASTRRWNSDHKTTKLTDAVFIANYLKQQSKRDPQMAVYIQRTIQKHVQNSGRRPRTRARPKSLEQFCRMLVWKDVLDTAELVLVRDWRRTARALEERG
;
A
#
# COMPACT_ATOMS: atom_id res chain seq x y z
N MET A 1 48.12 -19.41 18.25
CA MET A 1 47.26 -19.72 17.08
C MET A 1 45.92 -18.96 17.09
N THR A 2 45.45 -18.44 18.22
CA THR A 2 44.15 -17.74 18.35
C THR A 2 44.15 -16.29 17.85
N VAL A 3 45.25 -15.56 18.05
CA VAL A 3 45.36 -14.14 17.68
C VAL A 3 45.34 -13.96 16.17
N GLU A 4 46.08 -14.78 15.41
CA GLU A 4 46.11 -14.72 13.94
C GLU A 4 44.74 -15.04 13.31
N LEU A 5 44.00 -15.99 13.90
CA LEU A 5 42.67 -16.36 13.43
C LEU A 5 41.65 -15.24 13.71
N ASN A 6 41.77 -14.57 14.85
CA ASN A 6 40.99 -13.39 15.18
C ASN A 6 41.31 -12.21 14.25
N VAL A 7 42.59 -11.96 13.95
CA VAL A 7 43.01 -10.91 13.01
C VAL A 7 42.42 -11.17 11.63
N ARG A 8 42.51 -12.40 11.11
CA ARG A 8 41.90 -12.76 9.81
C ARG A 8 40.38 -12.60 9.80
N THR A 9 39.72 -12.91 10.92
CA THR A 9 38.27 -12.75 11.05
C THR A 9 37.87 -11.28 11.06
N VAL A 10 38.59 -10.45 11.80
CA VAL A 10 38.38 -8.99 11.84
C VAL A 10 38.70 -8.37 10.47
N SER A 11 39.75 -8.80 9.78
CA SER A 11 40.05 -8.36 8.42
C SER A 11 38.92 -8.68 7.45
N ALA A 12 38.40 -9.91 7.46
CA ALA A 12 37.28 -10.31 6.61
C ALA A 12 35.99 -9.50 6.91
N GLN A 13 35.74 -9.20 8.19
CA GLN A 13 34.62 -8.33 8.60
C GLN A 13 34.82 -6.89 8.12
N THR A 14 36.04 -6.37 8.20
CA THR A 14 36.38 -5.02 7.76
C THR A 14 36.19 -4.87 6.25
N GLU A 15 36.68 -5.83 5.46
CA GLU A 15 36.48 -5.85 4.00
C GLU A 15 35.00 -5.95 3.62
N ARG A 16 34.20 -6.70 4.38
CA ARG A 16 32.76 -6.79 4.16
C ARG A 16 32.07 -5.45 4.43
N LEU A 17 32.39 -4.81 5.56
CA LEU A 17 31.84 -3.50 5.90
C LEU A 17 32.25 -2.43 4.88
N GLU A 18 33.48 -2.46 4.40
CA GLU A 18 33.95 -1.57 3.35
C GLU A 18 33.12 -1.71 2.06
N LYS A 19 32.84 -2.95 1.65
CA LYS A 19 31.96 -3.23 0.48
C LYS A 19 30.53 -2.74 0.71
N GLU A 20 29.98 -2.95 1.90
CA GLU A 20 28.62 -2.50 2.25
C GLU A 20 28.53 -0.96 2.28
N LEU A 21 29.56 -0.27 2.80
CA LEU A 21 29.66 1.20 2.77
C LEU A 21 29.80 1.74 1.35
N ALA A 22 30.61 1.10 0.50
CA ALA A 22 30.75 1.49 -0.90
C ALA A 22 29.42 1.35 -1.67
N ALA A 23 28.69 0.26 -1.44
CA ALA A 23 27.36 0.06 -2.03
C ALA A 23 26.36 1.13 -1.55
N LEU A 24 26.37 1.45 -0.25
CA LEU A 24 25.51 2.49 0.31
C LEU A 24 25.83 3.87 -0.28
N ALA A 25 27.11 4.22 -0.41
CA ALA A 25 27.53 5.47 -1.03
C ALA A 25 27.03 5.58 -2.48
N ALA A 26 27.16 4.51 -3.27
CA ALA A 26 26.65 4.47 -4.64
C ALA A 26 25.12 4.66 -4.71
N HIS A 27 24.37 4.07 -3.77
CA HIS A 27 22.92 4.28 -3.68
C HIS A 27 22.57 5.72 -3.32
N ILE A 28 23.29 6.35 -2.38
CA ILE A 28 23.07 7.75 -2.01
C ILE A 28 23.34 8.68 -3.18
N GLU A 29 24.40 8.45 -3.95
CA GLU A 29 24.71 9.24 -5.14
C GLU A 29 23.63 9.10 -6.22
N ALA A 30 23.17 7.88 -6.49
CA ALA A 30 22.08 7.62 -7.41
C ALA A 30 20.77 8.32 -6.96
N ASP A 31 20.45 8.25 -5.67
CA ASP A 31 19.30 8.93 -5.08
C ASP A 31 19.40 10.45 -5.21
N LYS A 32 20.59 11.02 -4.96
CA LYS A 32 20.84 12.46 -5.12
C LYS A 32 20.65 12.89 -6.58
N ALA A 33 21.23 12.16 -7.53
CA ALA A 33 21.08 12.45 -8.95
C ALA A 33 19.62 12.32 -9.42
N PHE A 34 18.87 11.33 -8.91
CA PHE A 34 17.45 11.18 -9.18
C PHE A 34 16.65 12.37 -8.66
N ARG A 35 16.90 12.81 -7.43
CA ARG A 35 16.22 13.98 -6.82
C ARG A 35 16.52 15.25 -7.62
N GLU A 36 17.78 15.52 -7.95
CA GLU A 36 18.15 16.70 -8.76
C GLU A 36 17.45 16.71 -10.12
N LYS A 37 17.37 15.55 -10.80
CA LYS A 37 16.65 15.44 -12.08
C LYS A 37 15.15 15.66 -11.90
N HIS A 38 14.56 15.13 -10.83
CA HIS A 38 13.15 15.29 -10.53
C HIS A 38 12.81 16.75 -10.19
N ASP A 39 13.65 17.42 -9.39
CA ASP A 39 13.48 18.82 -9.02
C ASP A 39 13.57 19.75 -10.23
N LYS A 40 14.54 19.53 -11.14
CA LYS A 40 14.62 20.26 -12.42
C LYS A 40 13.36 20.09 -13.26
N ARG A 41 12.80 18.88 -13.31
CA ARG A 41 11.55 18.61 -14.04
C ARG A 41 10.36 19.33 -13.40
N LEU A 42 10.24 19.29 -12.07
CA LEU A 42 9.20 20.02 -11.35
C LEU A 42 9.31 21.53 -11.60
N GLN A 43 10.52 22.07 -11.57
CA GLN A 43 10.77 23.48 -11.87
C GLN A 43 10.36 23.84 -13.30
N SER A 44 10.67 22.99 -14.30
CA SER A 44 10.20 23.17 -15.69
C SER A 44 8.68 23.21 -15.78
N LEU A 45 8.00 22.25 -15.13
CA LEU A 45 6.54 22.19 -15.11
C LEU A 45 5.93 23.42 -14.45
N CYS A 46 6.50 23.90 -13.34
CA CYS A 46 6.04 25.14 -12.69
C CYS A 46 6.16 26.34 -13.65
N ASN A 47 7.28 26.45 -14.37
CA ASN A 47 7.49 27.53 -15.35
C ASN A 47 6.49 27.43 -16.51
N GLU A 48 6.23 26.23 -17.02
CA GLU A 48 5.24 25.99 -18.08
C GLU A 48 3.81 26.36 -17.62
N ILE A 49 3.43 25.97 -16.40
CA ILE A 49 2.13 26.33 -15.82
C ILE A 49 1.98 27.84 -15.70
N LEU A 50 3.02 28.54 -15.24
CA LEU A 50 3.02 30.01 -15.15
C LEU A 50 2.89 30.65 -16.54
N ALA A 51 3.60 30.14 -17.54
CA ALA A 51 3.50 30.62 -18.92
C ALA A 51 2.10 30.40 -19.51
N VAL A 52 1.50 29.23 -19.28
CA VAL A 52 0.12 28.94 -19.71
C VAL A 52 -0.87 29.85 -18.99
N LYS A 53 -0.71 30.06 -17.67
CA LYS A 53 -1.56 30.97 -16.90
C LYS A 53 -1.50 32.38 -17.46
N GLN A 54 -0.31 32.88 -17.78
CA GLN A 54 -0.13 34.18 -18.40
C GLN A 54 -0.82 34.27 -19.77
N ARG A 55 -0.60 33.28 -20.65
CA ARG A 55 -1.27 33.21 -21.96
C ARG A 55 -2.79 33.15 -21.84
N VAL A 56 -3.33 32.42 -20.87
CA VAL A 56 -4.78 32.34 -20.60
C VAL A 56 -5.33 33.70 -20.18
N VAL A 57 -4.61 34.44 -19.34
CA VAL A 57 -4.98 35.81 -18.95
C VAL A 57 -4.94 36.76 -20.16
N GLU A 58 -3.93 36.65 -21.02
CA GLU A 58 -3.83 37.45 -22.26
C GLU A 58 -5.00 37.18 -23.22
N ILE A 59 -5.42 35.92 -23.38
CA ILE A 59 -6.49 35.52 -24.32
C ILE A 59 -7.88 35.84 -23.79
N GLN A 60 -8.12 35.68 -22.48
CA GLN A 60 -9.46 35.79 -21.87
C GLN A 60 -9.70 37.14 -21.16
N GLY A 61 -8.69 37.98 -21.05
CA GLY A 61 -8.76 39.30 -20.41
C GLY A 61 -8.71 39.25 -18.86
N PRO A 62 -8.54 40.40 -18.20
CA PRO A 62 -8.35 40.50 -16.75
C PRO A 62 -9.57 40.06 -15.91
N GLU A 63 -10.76 39.92 -16.51
CA GLU A 63 -11.96 39.46 -15.80
C GLU A 63 -11.92 37.97 -15.40
N TRP A 64 -11.15 37.12 -16.09
CA TRP A 64 -10.99 35.71 -15.69
C TRP A 64 -10.33 35.57 -14.30
N ASN A 65 -9.57 36.57 -13.87
CA ASN A 65 -8.91 36.57 -12.56
C ASN A 65 -9.89 36.79 -11.39
N LYS A 66 -11.16 37.12 -11.64
CA LYS A 66 -12.23 37.12 -10.62
C LYS A 66 -12.59 35.69 -10.16
N GLY A 67 -12.16 34.65 -10.89
CA GLY A 67 -12.17 33.26 -10.40
C GLY A 67 -11.09 32.96 -9.34
N GLY A 68 -10.28 33.96 -8.96
CA GLY A 68 -9.21 33.87 -7.98
C GLY A 68 -9.65 33.40 -6.59
N GLU A 69 -10.91 33.62 -6.19
CA GLU A 69 -11.45 33.09 -4.93
C GLU A 69 -11.41 31.56 -4.86
N ARG A 70 -11.55 30.87 -6.00
CA ARG A 70 -11.45 29.41 -6.08
C ARG A 70 -9.99 28.92 -6.06
N ALA A 71 -9.07 29.74 -6.56
CA ALA A 71 -7.63 29.46 -6.49
C ALA A 71 -7.07 29.74 -5.09
N GLU A 72 -7.54 30.78 -4.39
CA GLU A 72 -7.22 31.03 -2.98
C GLU A 72 -7.79 29.94 -2.07
N ALA A 73 -9.00 29.44 -2.33
CA ALA A 73 -9.53 28.29 -1.62
C ALA A 73 -8.65 27.05 -1.83
N GLY A 74 -8.21 26.79 -3.07
CA GLY A 74 -7.26 25.70 -3.35
C GLY A 74 -5.89 25.90 -2.71
N GLN A 75 -5.39 27.14 -2.64
CA GLN A 75 -4.14 27.48 -1.95
C GLN A 75 -4.26 27.23 -0.45
N LYS A 76 -5.38 27.62 0.17
CA LYS A 76 -5.68 27.34 1.58
C LYS A 76 -5.78 25.84 1.87
N GLU A 77 -6.42 25.07 0.99
CA GLU A 77 -6.48 23.61 1.12
C GLU A 77 -5.08 22.96 1.04
N VAL A 78 -4.20 23.48 0.16
CA VAL A 78 -2.81 23.03 0.06
C VAL A 78 -2.02 23.41 1.31
N ASP A 79 -2.16 24.63 1.81
CA ASP A 79 -1.48 25.09 3.03
C ASP A 79 -1.94 24.29 4.25
N GLU A 80 -3.23 24.00 4.38
CA GLU A 80 -3.79 23.12 5.41
C GLU A 80 -3.28 21.68 5.31
N ALA A 81 -3.09 21.17 4.10
CA ALA A 81 -2.51 19.85 3.86
C ALA A 81 -1.02 19.82 4.27
N VAL A 82 -0.27 20.88 3.97
CA VAL A 82 1.14 21.02 4.37
C VAL A 82 1.27 21.10 5.90
N GLU A 83 0.42 21.86 6.58
CA GLU A 83 0.41 21.94 8.05
C GLU A 83 -0.01 20.62 8.71
N ARG A 84 -0.93 19.88 8.09
CA ARG A 84 -1.26 18.52 8.55
C ARG A 84 -0.07 17.58 8.43
N LEU A 85 0.61 17.60 7.29
CA LEU A 85 1.80 16.77 7.07
C LEU A 85 2.93 17.13 8.05
N ARG A 86 3.15 18.42 8.32
CA ARG A 86 4.12 18.87 9.34
C ARG A 86 3.81 18.32 10.73
N ARG A 87 2.54 18.33 11.14
CA ARG A 87 2.10 17.74 12.41
C ARG A 87 2.33 16.23 12.46
N GLU A 88 1.89 15.50 11.44
CA GLU A 88 2.09 14.05 11.35
C GLU A 88 3.59 13.67 11.37
N MET A 89 4.45 14.44 10.70
CA MET A 89 5.90 14.25 10.77
C MET A 89 6.47 14.56 12.16
N GLY A 90 5.92 15.55 12.86
CA GLY A 90 6.27 15.85 14.25
C GLY A 90 5.89 14.71 15.20
N GLU A 91 4.68 14.17 15.06
CA GLU A 91 4.21 13.01 15.82
C GLU A 91 5.07 11.77 15.56
N MET A 92 5.37 11.49 14.30
CA MET A 92 6.25 10.37 13.92
C MET A 92 7.66 10.54 14.49
N ARG A 93 8.21 11.76 14.48
CA ARG A 93 9.49 12.06 15.13
C ARG A 93 9.43 11.78 16.62
N GLY A 94 8.34 12.19 17.29
CA GLY A 94 8.10 11.89 18.70
C GLY A 94 8.10 10.40 18.98
N LEU A 95 7.33 9.62 18.22
CA LEU A 95 7.29 8.16 18.35
C LEU A 95 8.67 7.51 18.14
N VAL A 96 9.45 8.00 17.17
CA VAL A 96 10.82 7.50 16.93
C VAL A 96 11.74 7.84 18.10
N SER A 97 11.64 9.05 18.66
CA SER A 97 12.38 9.44 19.87
C SER A 97 11.98 8.60 21.09
N ASP A 98 10.69 8.33 21.26
CA ASP A 98 10.18 7.47 22.34
C ASP A 98 10.69 6.04 22.18
N LEU A 99 10.64 5.49 20.96
CA LEU A 99 11.20 4.17 20.66
C LEU A 99 12.70 4.11 20.90
N SER A 100 13.46 5.14 20.50
CA SER A 100 14.89 5.23 20.79
C SER A 100 15.14 5.22 22.30
N SER A 101 14.38 6.02 23.06
CA SER A 101 14.52 6.07 24.52
C SER A 101 14.09 4.76 25.21
N ALA A 102 13.13 4.02 24.63
CA ALA A 102 12.71 2.72 25.12
C ALA A 102 13.77 1.65 24.83
N LEU A 103 14.44 1.76 23.67
CA LEU A 103 15.56 0.91 23.30
C LEU A 103 16.76 1.14 24.23
N ASP A 104 17.06 2.40 24.57
CA ASP A 104 18.11 2.75 25.55
C ASP A 104 17.83 2.23 26.97
N LYS A 105 16.57 1.93 27.29
CA LYS A 105 16.13 1.36 28.56
C LYS A 105 16.03 -0.17 28.54
N LEU A 106 16.33 -0.83 27.42
CA LEU A 106 16.38 -2.28 27.40
C LEU A 106 17.57 -2.76 28.25
N PRO A 107 17.36 -3.75 29.14
CA PRO A 107 18.43 -4.27 29.98
C PRO A 107 19.55 -4.84 29.11
N THR A 108 20.78 -4.63 29.56
CA THR A 108 21.96 -5.15 28.85
C THR A 108 21.89 -6.68 28.83
N ALA A 109 22.44 -7.34 27.81
CA ALA A 109 22.38 -8.80 27.67
C ALA A 109 22.76 -9.57 28.95
N ALA A 110 23.70 -9.04 29.74
CA ALA A 110 24.10 -9.58 31.05
C ALA A 110 22.99 -9.51 32.12
N GLU A 111 22.17 -8.46 32.13
CA GLU A 111 21.06 -8.28 33.07
C GLU A 111 19.87 -9.18 32.69
N ALA A 112 19.60 -9.33 31.39
CA ALA A 112 18.58 -10.24 30.88
C ALA A 112 18.88 -11.72 31.21
N GLU A 113 20.15 -12.14 31.13
CA GLU A 113 20.57 -13.50 31.52
C GLU A 113 20.38 -13.78 33.02
N SER A 114 20.56 -12.76 33.87
CA SER A 114 20.39 -12.89 35.33
C SER A 114 18.93 -13.12 35.73
N LEU A 115 18.00 -12.49 35.01
CA LEU A 115 16.55 -12.66 35.17
C LEU A 115 16.09 -14.05 34.72
N VAL A 116 16.61 -14.56 33.61
CA VAL A 116 16.29 -15.91 33.10
C VAL A 116 16.83 -17.01 34.01
N ARG A 117 18.04 -16.84 34.58
CA ARG A 117 18.58 -17.78 35.58
C ARG A 117 17.73 -17.85 36.85
N ARG A 118 17.09 -16.74 37.26
CA ARG A 118 16.23 -16.71 38.46
C ARG A 118 14.90 -17.44 38.27
N SER A 119 14.44 -17.64 37.04
CA SER A 119 13.16 -18.29 36.72
C SER A 119 13.27 -19.81 36.51
N ARG A 120 14.46 -20.41 36.54
CA ARG A 120 14.67 -21.82 36.21
C ARG A 120 15.25 -22.61 37.40
N ALA A 121 14.43 -22.86 38.41
CA ALA A 121 14.61 -23.94 39.37
C ALA A 121 13.58 -25.07 39.08
N PRO A 122 13.92 -26.37 39.20
CA PRO A 122 13.18 -27.44 38.54
C PRO A 122 12.08 -28.04 39.43
N ALA A 123 10.88 -28.20 38.89
CA ALA A 123 9.88 -29.12 39.41
C ALA A 123 9.85 -30.35 38.48
N SER A 124 10.40 -31.44 38.98
CA SER A 124 10.33 -32.79 38.42
C SER A 124 9.02 -33.44 38.86
N ALA A 125 8.25 -34.05 37.94
CA ALA A 125 7.61 -35.36 38.11
C ALA A 125 6.53 -35.67 37.05
N SER A 126 6.68 -36.87 36.47
CA SER A 126 5.65 -37.88 36.19
C SER A 126 4.82 -37.85 34.89
N ASN A 127 5.19 -38.84 34.04
CA ASN A 127 4.36 -39.84 33.35
C ASN A 127 3.22 -39.42 32.39
N GLY A 128 3.43 -39.82 31.13
CA GLY A 128 2.82 -41.06 30.61
C GLY A 128 1.65 -40.91 29.63
N GLY A 129 1.71 -41.65 28.52
CA GLY A 129 0.53 -42.04 27.74
C GLY A 129 0.68 -41.91 26.22
N ALA A 130 0.98 -43.03 25.57
CA ALA A 130 1.11 -43.18 24.11
C ALA A 130 -0.23 -43.48 23.42
N THR A 131 -0.39 -43.09 22.14
CA THR A 131 -1.14 -43.79 21.06
C THR A 131 -0.95 -42.99 19.74
N GLN A 132 -0.22 -43.49 18.72
CA GLN A 132 -0.69 -44.28 17.55
C GLN A 132 -1.97 -43.72 16.88
N ALA A 133 -2.17 -43.63 15.56
CA ALA A 133 -1.40 -43.86 14.33
C ALA A 133 -2.27 -43.34 13.15
N ALA A 134 -1.64 -43.07 12.01
CA ALA A 134 -2.15 -43.15 10.62
C ALA A 134 -3.47 -42.44 10.21
N ALA A 135 -3.34 -41.45 9.33
CA ALA A 135 -4.15 -41.33 8.11
C ALA A 135 -3.43 -40.44 7.09
N ILE A 136 -2.92 -41.06 6.02
CA ILE A 136 -2.53 -40.42 4.77
C ILE A 136 -3.74 -40.53 3.83
N GLU A 137 -3.96 -39.46 3.04
CA GLU A 137 -4.98 -39.26 1.99
C GLU A 137 -6.41 -38.95 2.44
N GLN A 138 -6.86 -37.70 2.26
CA GLN A 138 -7.63 -37.35 1.06
C GLN A 138 -7.88 -35.85 0.90
N VAL A 139 -7.82 -35.45 -0.37
CA VAL A 139 -8.22 -34.19 -0.98
C VAL A 139 -9.68 -33.85 -0.63
N SER A 140 -9.87 -32.95 0.32
CA SER A 140 -10.96 -31.97 0.27
C SER A 140 -10.57 -30.83 1.20
N GLY A 141 -9.89 -29.82 0.63
CA GLY A 141 -9.50 -28.63 1.37
C GLY A 141 -10.73 -27.94 1.91
N THR A 142 -11.00 -28.21 3.18
CA THR A 142 -11.74 -27.42 4.14
C THR A 142 -11.84 -25.96 3.66
N LYS A 143 -13.07 -25.48 3.49
CA LYS A 143 -13.38 -24.05 3.46
C LYS A 143 -13.04 -23.47 4.84
N GLU A 144 -11.75 -23.45 5.16
CA GLU A 144 -11.22 -22.75 6.31
C GLU A 144 -11.61 -21.30 6.14
N ALA A 145 -12.11 -20.71 7.21
CA ALA A 145 -12.42 -19.30 7.31
C ALA A 145 -11.16 -18.51 6.99
N ARG A 146 -10.89 -18.26 5.69
CA ARG A 146 -9.77 -17.45 5.26
C ARG A 146 -9.91 -16.12 5.97
N SER A 147 -8.86 -15.76 6.70
CA SER A 147 -8.84 -14.47 7.36
C SER A 147 -9.15 -13.38 6.33
N ILE A 148 -9.86 -12.34 6.75
CA ILE A 148 -10.24 -11.28 5.83
C ILE A 148 -9.02 -10.57 5.25
N LYS A 149 -7.92 -10.52 6.01
CA LYS A 149 -6.60 -10.10 5.52
C LYS A 149 -6.14 -10.93 4.33
N GLN A 150 -6.20 -12.26 4.43
CA GLN A 150 -5.85 -13.16 3.32
C GLN A 150 -6.75 -12.93 2.10
N ARG A 151 -8.06 -12.73 2.30
CA ARG A 151 -9.01 -12.45 1.21
C ARG A 151 -8.67 -11.14 0.48
N ILE A 152 -8.26 -10.11 1.23
CA ILE A 152 -7.84 -8.81 0.66
C ILE A 152 -6.53 -8.97 -0.12
N GLU A 153 -5.50 -9.59 0.46
CA GLU A 153 -4.21 -9.82 -0.19
C GLU A 153 -4.34 -10.66 -1.47
N ASP A 154 -5.12 -11.72 -1.42
CA ASP A 154 -5.49 -12.56 -2.55
C ASP A 154 -6.12 -11.76 -3.69
N THR A 155 -6.99 -10.81 -3.34
CA THR A 155 -7.69 -9.96 -4.30
C THR A 155 -6.74 -8.92 -4.88
N ILE A 156 -5.83 -8.36 -4.09
CA ILE A 156 -4.77 -7.47 -4.58
C ILE A 156 -3.86 -8.21 -5.57
N ALA A 157 -3.40 -9.41 -5.20
CA ALA A 157 -2.55 -10.22 -6.07
C ALA A 157 -3.27 -10.60 -7.37
N SER A 158 -4.56 -10.94 -7.31
CA SER A 158 -5.37 -11.20 -8.49
C SER A 158 -5.48 -9.95 -9.37
N THR A 159 -5.80 -8.80 -8.79
CA THR A 159 -5.94 -7.53 -9.52
C THR A 159 -4.64 -7.12 -10.21
N ARG A 160 -3.48 -7.35 -9.56
CA ARG A 160 -2.16 -7.13 -10.18
C ARG A 160 -1.93 -8.03 -11.39
N ARG A 161 -2.27 -9.32 -11.31
CA ARG A 161 -2.16 -10.26 -12.44
C ARG A 161 -3.04 -9.81 -13.61
N TRP A 162 -4.31 -9.51 -13.33
CA TRP A 162 -5.25 -8.99 -14.34
C TRP A 162 -4.77 -7.66 -14.93
N ASN A 163 -4.11 -6.79 -14.16
CA ASN A 163 -3.53 -5.56 -14.69
C ASN A 163 -2.38 -5.81 -15.67
N SER A 164 -1.54 -6.82 -15.41
CA SER A 164 -0.52 -7.24 -16.37
C SER A 164 -1.15 -7.79 -17.65
N ASP A 165 -2.20 -8.60 -17.52
CA ASP A 165 -2.93 -9.17 -18.67
C ASP A 165 -3.68 -8.09 -19.48
N HIS A 166 -4.19 -7.05 -18.81
CA HIS A 166 -4.87 -5.93 -19.47
C HIS A 166 -3.94 -5.16 -20.41
N LYS A 167 -2.66 -5.03 -20.07
CA LYS A 167 -1.67 -4.32 -20.90
C LYS A 167 -1.38 -5.01 -22.24
N THR A 168 -1.59 -6.33 -22.31
CA THR A 168 -1.28 -7.14 -23.49
C THR A 168 -2.53 -7.64 -24.21
N THR A 169 -3.71 -7.48 -23.62
CA THR A 169 -4.97 -7.93 -24.21
C THR A 169 -5.43 -7.02 -25.36
N LYS A 170 -6.16 -7.61 -26.30
CA LYS A 170 -6.89 -6.89 -27.37
C LYS A 170 -8.37 -6.70 -27.04
N LEU A 171 -8.82 -7.21 -25.89
CA LEU A 171 -10.21 -7.08 -25.45
C LEU A 171 -10.52 -5.63 -25.09
N THR A 172 -11.76 -5.22 -25.34
CA THR A 172 -12.26 -3.94 -24.83
C THR A 172 -12.37 -3.98 -23.31
N ASP A 173 -12.16 -2.83 -22.66
CA ASP A 173 -12.27 -2.69 -21.20
C ASP A 173 -13.58 -3.27 -20.66
N ALA A 174 -14.71 -3.04 -21.34
CA ALA A 174 -16.00 -3.55 -20.90
C ALA A 174 -16.03 -5.09 -20.81
N VAL A 175 -15.47 -5.79 -21.80
CA VAL A 175 -15.41 -7.26 -21.82
C VAL A 175 -14.40 -7.76 -20.81
N PHE A 176 -13.25 -7.09 -20.72
CA PHE A 176 -12.18 -7.46 -19.79
C PHE A 176 -12.62 -7.32 -18.32
N ILE A 177 -13.24 -6.19 -17.97
CA ILE A 177 -13.79 -5.93 -16.62
C ILE A 177 -14.88 -6.94 -16.28
N ALA A 178 -15.77 -7.28 -17.23
CA ALA A 178 -16.79 -8.30 -17.00
C ALA A 178 -16.17 -9.66 -16.67
N ASN A 179 -15.11 -10.06 -17.37
CA ASN A 179 -14.40 -11.32 -17.11
C ASN A 179 -13.69 -11.30 -15.75
N TYR A 180 -13.01 -10.20 -15.41
CA TYR A 180 -12.39 -10.00 -14.11
C TYR A 180 -13.42 -10.14 -12.97
N LEU A 181 -14.54 -9.42 -13.05
CA LEU A 181 -15.57 -9.44 -12.02
C LEU A 181 -16.26 -10.81 -11.90
N LYS A 182 -16.48 -11.51 -13.02
CA LYS A 182 -16.99 -12.89 -13.03
C LYS A 182 -16.01 -13.86 -12.36
N GLN A 183 -14.71 -13.68 -12.60
CA GLN A 183 -13.69 -14.53 -11.98
C GLN A 183 -13.56 -14.22 -10.48
N GLN A 184 -13.63 -12.95 -10.10
CA GLN A 184 -13.59 -12.53 -8.71
C GLN A 184 -14.82 -13.04 -7.95
N SER A 185 -16.01 -13.01 -8.54
CA SER A 185 -17.23 -13.52 -7.90
C SER A 185 -17.21 -15.04 -7.69
N LYS A 186 -16.50 -15.80 -8.54
CA LYS A 186 -16.28 -17.24 -8.34
C LYS A 186 -15.35 -17.51 -7.15
N ARG A 187 -14.34 -16.66 -6.95
CA ARG A 187 -13.34 -16.81 -5.88
C ARG A 187 -13.87 -16.32 -4.53
N ASP A 188 -14.51 -15.15 -4.54
CA ASP A 188 -15.02 -14.46 -3.36
C ASP A 188 -16.27 -13.61 -3.72
N PRO A 189 -17.48 -14.17 -3.56
CA PRO A 189 -18.72 -13.48 -3.92
C PRO A 189 -18.95 -12.18 -3.14
N GLN A 190 -18.65 -12.16 -1.84
CA GLN A 190 -18.85 -10.98 -0.99
C GLN A 190 -17.89 -9.85 -1.38
N MET A 191 -16.61 -10.17 -1.61
CA MET A 191 -15.62 -9.20 -2.06
C MET A 191 -15.98 -8.65 -3.45
N ALA A 192 -16.44 -9.50 -4.37
CA ALA A 192 -16.87 -9.06 -5.70
C ALA A 192 -18.04 -8.06 -5.63
N VAL A 193 -19.06 -8.34 -4.81
CA VAL A 193 -20.18 -7.42 -4.60
C VAL A 193 -19.72 -6.10 -3.97
N TYR A 194 -18.80 -6.17 -3.02
CA TYR A 194 -18.26 -4.99 -2.37
C TYR A 194 -17.51 -4.10 -3.37
N ILE A 195 -16.59 -4.68 -4.14
CA ILE A 195 -15.83 -4.00 -5.20
C ILE A 195 -16.75 -3.40 -6.27
N GLN A 196 -17.78 -4.13 -6.72
CA GLN A 196 -18.75 -3.61 -7.69
C GLN A 196 -19.48 -2.38 -7.16
N ARG A 197 -19.92 -2.41 -5.90
CA ARG A 197 -20.61 -1.28 -5.26
C ARG A 197 -19.70 -0.07 -5.09
N THR A 198 -18.44 -0.29 -4.71
CA THR A 198 -17.48 0.82 -4.55
C THR A 198 -17.09 1.42 -5.89
N ILE A 199 -16.88 0.61 -6.94
CA ILE A 199 -16.64 1.12 -8.31
C ILE A 199 -17.84 1.96 -8.75
N GLN A 200 -19.05 1.45 -8.55
CA GLN A 200 -20.27 2.17 -8.90
C GLN A 200 -20.37 3.53 -8.19
N LYS A 201 -20.01 3.61 -6.90
CA LYS A 201 -19.99 4.88 -6.15
C LYS A 201 -18.88 5.81 -6.65
N HIS A 202 -17.68 5.29 -6.88
CA HIS A 202 -16.53 6.04 -7.37
C HIS A 202 -16.85 6.73 -8.71
N VAL A 203 -17.42 5.98 -9.66
CA VAL A 203 -17.78 6.49 -10.99
C VAL A 203 -18.95 7.49 -10.95
N GLN A 204 -19.86 7.36 -9.98
CA GLN A 204 -20.91 8.36 -9.77
C GLN A 204 -20.34 9.67 -9.22
N ASN A 205 -19.37 9.58 -8.32
CA ASN A 205 -18.76 10.74 -7.67
C ASN A 205 -17.73 11.43 -8.58
N SER A 206 -17.08 10.71 -9.49
CA SER A 206 -16.07 11.25 -10.40
C SER A 206 -16.64 12.13 -11.53
N GLY A 207 -17.97 12.35 -11.55
CA GLY A 207 -18.61 13.27 -12.50
C GLY A 207 -18.63 12.78 -13.97
N ARG A 208 -18.01 11.64 -14.27
CA ARG A 208 -18.03 11.00 -15.61
C ARG A 208 -19.40 10.47 -16.01
N ARG A 209 -20.35 10.45 -15.07
CA ARG A 209 -21.73 10.04 -15.31
C ARG A 209 -22.65 11.27 -15.33
N PRO A 210 -23.42 11.50 -16.40
CA PRO A 210 -24.55 12.41 -16.35
C PRO A 210 -25.49 11.97 -15.23
N ARG A 211 -25.88 12.89 -14.33
CA ARG A 211 -26.78 12.63 -13.18
C ARG A 211 -28.10 11.96 -13.59
N THR A 212 -28.42 11.96 -14.89
CA THR A 212 -29.63 11.44 -15.52
C THR A 212 -29.54 9.99 -16.02
N ARG A 213 -28.37 9.32 -16.03
CA ARG A 213 -28.29 7.93 -16.52
C ARG A 213 -28.83 6.93 -15.49
N ALA A 214 -29.91 6.23 -15.84
CA ALA A 214 -30.53 5.16 -15.08
C ALA A 214 -29.51 4.12 -14.56
N ARG A 215 -29.70 3.61 -13.34
CA ARG A 215 -28.86 2.56 -12.75
C ARG A 215 -28.71 1.39 -13.73
N PRO A 216 -27.49 0.88 -13.97
CA PRO A 216 -27.30 -0.23 -14.91
C PRO A 216 -28.10 -1.44 -14.44
N LYS A 217 -28.82 -2.07 -15.38
CA LYS A 217 -29.72 -3.21 -15.11
C LYS A 217 -29.01 -4.56 -15.27
N SER A 218 -27.83 -4.58 -15.89
CA SER A 218 -27.00 -5.78 -16.04
C SER A 218 -25.51 -5.48 -15.82
N LEU A 219 -24.72 -6.53 -15.56
CA LEU A 219 -23.27 -6.45 -15.43
C LEU A 219 -22.63 -5.93 -16.72
N GLU A 220 -23.09 -6.37 -17.88
CA GLU A 220 -22.59 -5.94 -19.17
C GLU A 220 -22.84 -4.43 -19.40
N GLN A 221 -24.01 -3.93 -19.00
CA GLN A 221 -24.31 -2.49 -19.08
C GLN A 221 -23.45 -1.67 -18.11
N PHE A 222 -23.17 -2.23 -16.92
CA PHE A 222 -22.28 -1.62 -15.95
C PHE A 222 -20.86 -1.52 -16.51
N CYS A 223 -20.29 -2.62 -17.02
CA CYS A 223 -18.92 -2.65 -17.53
C CYS A 223 -18.71 -1.77 -18.77
N ARG A 224 -19.74 -1.57 -19.62
CA ARG A 224 -19.66 -0.63 -20.76
C ARG A 224 -19.42 0.82 -20.35
N MET A 225 -19.73 1.20 -19.12
CA MET A 225 -19.54 2.56 -18.61
C MET A 225 -18.21 2.74 -17.88
N LEU A 226 -17.40 1.69 -17.77
CA LEU A 226 -16.16 1.68 -17.00
C LEU A 226 -14.96 1.62 -17.93
N VAL A 227 -13.87 2.23 -17.47
CA VAL A 227 -12.52 1.95 -17.96
C VAL A 227 -11.77 1.13 -16.93
N TRP A 228 -10.76 0.36 -17.36
CA TRP A 228 -9.99 -0.50 -16.44
C TRP A 228 -9.36 0.32 -15.31
N LYS A 229 -9.00 1.58 -15.58
CA LYS A 229 -8.52 2.52 -14.57
C LYS A 229 -9.49 2.72 -13.41
N ASP A 230 -10.81 2.75 -13.64
CA ASP A 230 -11.80 2.90 -12.55
C ASP A 230 -11.75 1.71 -11.57
N VAL A 231 -11.45 0.51 -12.10
CA VAL A 231 -11.28 -0.71 -11.29
C VAL A 231 -9.99 -0.62 -10.46
N LEU A 232 -8.89 -0.16 -11.06
CA LEU A 232 -7.60 0.01 -10.38
C LEU A 232 -7.69 1.07 -9.27
N ASP A 233 -8.21 2.25 -9.59
CA ASP A 233 -8.34 3.37 -8.64
C ASP A 233 -9.22 2.95 -7.46
N THR A 234 -10.30 2.19 -7.73
CA THR A 234 -11.15 1.64 -6.67
C THR A 234 -10.44 0.56 -5.85
N ALA A 235 -9.73 -0.37 -6.51
CA ALA A 235 -9.01 -1.43 -5.82
C ALA A 235 -7.90 -0.87 -4.92
N GLU A 236 -7.18 0.16 -5.38
CA GLU A 236 -6.18 0.85 -4.56
C GLU A 236 -6.84 1.54 -3.35
N LEU A 237 -7.90 2.31 -3.57
CA LEU A 237 -8.60 3.00 -2.51
C LEU A 237 -9.12 2.01 -1.45
N VAL A 238 -9.73 0.93 -1.89
CA VAL A 238 -10.51 0.03 -1.03
C VAL A 238 -9.66 -1.08 -0.41
N LEU A 239 -8.74 -1.66 -1.17
CA LEU A 239 -7.95 -2.81 -0.73
C LEU A 239 -6.61 -2.41 -0.14
N VAL A 240 -6.04 -1.26 -0.53
CA VAL A 240 -4.73 -0.82 -0.06
C VAL A 240 -4.87 0.29 0.99
N ARG A 241 -5.57 1.38 0.66
CA ARG A 241 -5.68 2.56 1.56
C ARG A 241 -6.69 2.32 2.69
N ASP A 242 -7.89 1.84 2.36
CA ASP A 242 -9.00 1.66 3.30
C ASP A 242 -9.26 0.19 3.67
N TRP A 243 -8.24 -0.67 3.68
CA TRP A 243 -8.41 -2.11 3.91
C TRP A 243 -9.15 -2.45 5.22
N ARG A 244 -9.02 -1.61 6.28
CA ARG A 244 -9.75 -1.75 7.55
C ARG A 244 -11.25 -1.52 7.42
N ARG A 245 -11.69 -0.64 6.51
CA ARG A 245 -13.12 -0.43 6.22
C ARG A 245 -13.67 -1.61 5.40
N THR A 246 -12.86 -2.11 4.47
CA THR A 246 -13.16 -3.33 3.71
C THR A 246 -13.31 -4.53 4.65
N ALA A 247 -12.40 -4.68 5.62
CA ALA A 247 -12.46 -5.77 6.57
C ALA A 247 -13.79 -5.76 7.37
N ARG A 248 -14.12 -4.62 7.98
CA ARG A 248 -15.39 -4.43 8.71
C ARG A 248 -16.63 -4.70 7.83
N ALA A 249 -16.64 -4.20 6.60
CA ALA A 249 -17.77 -4.40 5.69
C ALA A 249 -17.95 -5.87 5.24
N LEU A 250 -16.87 -6.68 5.32
CA LEU A 250 -16.91 -8.12 5.05
C LEU A 250 -17.25 -8.94 6.30
N GLU A 251 -16.93 -8.45 7.50
CA GLU A 251 -17.35 -9.02 8.79
C GLU A 251 -18.86 -8.87 9.00
N GLU A 252 -19.43 -7.70 8.73
CA GLU A 252 -20.87 -7.42 8.88
C GLU A 252 -21.78 -8.20 7.90
N ARG A 253 -21.19 -8.94 6.96
CA ARG A 253 -21.91 -9.65 5.88
C ARG A 253 -21.68 -11.16 5.87
N GLY A 254 -20.77 -11.66 6.71
CA GLY A 254 -20.53 -13.10 6.92
C GLY A 254 -21.44 -13.65 8.00
#